data_AF-A0AAW5K829-F1
#
_entry.id   AF-A0AAW5K829-F1
#
_cell.length_a   1.000
_cell.length_b   1.000
_cell.length_c   1.000
_cell.angle_alpha   90.00
_cell.angle_beta   90.00
_cell.angle_gamma   90.00
#
_symmetry.space_group_name_H-M   'P 1'
#
loop_
_entity.id
_entity.type
_entity.pdbx_description
1 polymer ?
#
loop_
_entity_poly.entity_id
_entity_poly.type
_entity_poly.pdbx_seq_one_letter_code
_entity_poly.pdbx_strand_id
1 'polypeptide(L)'
;MPAPKPGLLTSCDYAVISDNTGKVIFAPFKQNIDDKSGEGSSSAGMGFFLSEDVTAPVNIYFVKLVHTPLPTHTVTATAGTGGTITPASADVEEGTSCDFVITADSGYVIDALTVDGSAVAAAAGVASYTYTLENVTKAVSISATFKKSIEPGKENVSEIGASGEGVTAAEPVFVEASDKIVASFDAQADNSKELPLVKADGTSDQNVTFKKEAFVCAVKLDVTHTDAAAAMTLAFSPAKDKTFDAAKKYYAMILNKKTGAYAIFECAQANGKLNMTVRPVGDYFSENTVVVYTGTATNAGGDTPSTGGGGGCNAGMAALALLALVPLALRRKK
;
A
#
# COMPACT_ATOMS: atom_id res chain seq x y z
N MET A 1 -31.40 -50.86 50.12
CA MET A 1 -31.02 -49.57 49.50
C MET A 1 -32.22 -49.09 48.70
N PRO A 2 -32.75 -47.86 48.92
CA PRO A 2 -33.82 -47.35 48.06
C PRO A 2 -33.27 -47.13 46.64
N ALA A 3 -34.03 -47.55 45.63
CA ALA A 3 -33.69 -47.33 44.23
C ALA A 3 -33.51 -45.82 43.95
N PRO A 4 -32.56 -45.41 43.09
CA PRO A 4 -32.47 -44.01 42.68
C PRO A 4 -33.81 -43.59 42.08
N LYS A 5 -34.43 -42.54 42.65
CA LYS A 5 -35.61 -41.93 42.05
C LYS A 5 -35.23 -41.50 40.62
N PRO A 6 -36.00 -41.89 39.59
CA PRO A 6 -35.78 -41.37 38.25
C PRO A 6 -35.78 -39.84 38.31
N GLY A 7 -34.71 -39.22 37.82
CA GLY A 7 -34.68 -37.77 37.66
C GLY A 7 -35.82 -37.36 36.73
N LEU A 8 -36.64 -36.42 37.17
CA LEU A 8 -37.71 -35.88 36.32
C LEU A 8 -37.04 -35.08 35.19
N LEU A 9 -37.29 -35.44 33.93
CA LEU A 9 -36.83 -34.66 32.79
C LEU A 9 -37.53 -33.30 32.84
N THR A 10 -36.80 -32.20 33.09
CA THR A 10 -37.40 -30.87 33.26
C THR A 10 -37.46 -30.03 31.98
N SER A 11 -36.73 -30.41 30.92
CA SER A 11 -36.75 -29.74 29.60
C SER A 11 -36.05 -30.57 28.52
N CYS A 12 -36.54 -30.54 27.28
CA CYS A 12 -35.82 -30.91 26.05
C CYS A 12 -36.36 -30.09 24.87
N ASP A 13 -35.66 -30.10 23.73
CA ASP A 13 -36.09 -29.38 22.51
C ASP A 13 -36.89 -30.29 21.58
N TYR A 14 -36.46 -31.55 21.45
CA TYR A 14 -37.10 -32.55 20.60
C TYR A 14 -37.21 -33.90 21.30
N ALA A 15 -38.30 -34.60 21.01
CA ALA A 15 -38.38 -36.04 21.16
C ALA A 15 -38.16 -36.69 19.79
N VAL A 16 -37.30 -37.71 19.74
CA VAL A 16 -37.10 -38.57 18.57
C VAL A 16 -37.72 -39.92 18.91
N ILE A 17 -38.74 -40.31 18.15
CA ILE A 17 -39.48 -41.55 18.35
C ILE A 17 -39.15 -42.49 17.21
N SER A 18 -38.63 -43.68 17.52
CA SER A 18 -38.38 -44.72 16.53
C SER A 18 -39.23 -45.96 16.81
N ASP A 19 -39.93 -46.47 15.81
CA ASP A 19 -40.69 -47.72 15.93
C ASP A 19 -39.93 -48.96 15.43
N ASN A 20 -40.54 -50.14 15.65
CA ASN A 20 -39.97 -51.43 15.24
C ASN A 20 -39.97 -51.68 13.72
N THR A 21 -40.62 -50.81 12.93
CA THR A 21 -40.61 -50.86 11.47
C THR A 21 -39.48 -50.04 10.87
N GLY A 22 -38.77 -49.26 11.70
CA GLY A 22 -37.71 -48.34 11.30
C GLY A 22 -38.20 -46.91 11.03
N LYS A 23 -39.47 -46.60 11.30
CA LYS A 23 -40.01 -45.23 11.17
C LYS A 23 -39.45 -44.36 12.29
N VAL A 24 -38.98 -43.16 11.95
CA VAL A 24 -38.49 -42.15 12.91
C VAL A 24 -39.29 -40.86 12.78
N ILE A 25 -39.84 -40.37 13.89
CA ILE A 25 -40.58 -39.11 13.98
C ILE A 25 -39.83 -38.14 14.89
N PHE A 26 -39.67 -36.89 14.44
CA PHE A 26 -39.19 -35.78 15.25
C PHE A 26 -40.38 -34.97 15.74
N ALA A 27 -40.58 -34.92 17.06
CA ALA A 27 -41.65 -34.15 17.67
C ALA A 27 -41.04 -33.01 18.50
N PRO A 28 -41.29 -31.72 18.16
CA PRO A 28 -40.86 -30.61 18.99
C PRO A 28 -41.55 -30.70 20.36
N PHE A 29 -40.78 -30.49 21.42
CA PHE A 29 -41.30 -30.56 22.77
C PHE A 29 -42.21 -29.36 23.07
N LYS A 30 -43.34 -29.58 23.75
CA LYS A 30 -44.24 -28.50 24.17
C LYS A 30 -44.48 -28.56 25.68
N GLN A 31 -44.37 -27.40 26.33
CA GLN A 31 -44.78 -27.23 27.73
C GLN A 31 -46.28 -26.90 27.79
N ASN A 32 -46.92 -27.27 28.90
CA ASN A 32 -48.34 -27.05 29.18
C ASN A 32 -49.26 -27.68 28.12
N ILE A 33 -49.12 -28.99 27.93
CA ILE A 33 -50.16 -29.74 27.24
C ILE A 33 -51.33 -29.89 28.21
N ASP A 34 -52.41 -29.17 27.96
CA ASP A 34 -53.69 -29.38 28.64
C ASP A 34 -54.19 -30.78 28.27
N ASP A 35 -54.21 -31.68 29.24
CA ASP A 35 -54.84 -32.98 29.08
C ASP A 35 -56.35 -32.76 28.98
N LYS A 36 -56.89 -32.67 27.75
CA LYS A 36 -58.34 -32.63 27.51
C LYS A 36 -58.97 -34.02 27.56
N SER A 37 -58.46 -34.92 28.41
CA SER A 37 -59.23 -36.07 28.85
C SER A 37 -60.13 -35.62 30.01
N GLY A 38 -61.43 -35.51 29.72
CA GLY A 38 -62.40 -35.01 30.69
C GLY A 38 -62.42 -35.85 31.95
N GLU A 39 -61.86 -35.31 33.04
CA GLU A 39 -62.32 -35.37 34.43
C GLU A 39 -61.30 -34.65 35.34
N GLY A 40 -61.57 -33.37 35.65
CA GLY A 40 -61.22 -32.75 36.93
C GLY A 40 -59.75 -32.58 37.38
N SER A 41 -58.73 -32.96 36.60
CA SER A 41 -57.32 -32.77 37.02
C SER A 41 -56.50 -32.04 35.96
N SER A 42 -56.41 -30.71 36.06
CA SER A 42 -55.49 -29.89 35.26
C SER A 42 -54.06 -30.03 35.80
N SER A 43 -53.42 -31.17 35.58
CA SER A 43 -51.97 -31.24 35.68
C SER A 43 -51.38 -30.82 34.34
N ALA A 44 -50.75 -29.66 34.26
CA ALA A 44 -49.98 -29.26 33.09
C ALA A 44 -48.90 -30.32 32.83
N GLY A 45 -49.14 -31.18 31.85
CA GLY A 45 -48.23 -32.23 31.44
C GLY A 45 -47.16 -31.67 30.51
N MET A 46 -45.94 -32.16 30.66
CA MET A 46 -44.93 -32.01 29.61
C MET A 46 -45.12 -33.15 28.61
N GLY A 47 -45.10 -32.84 27.32
CA GLY A 47 -45.21 -33.88 26.31
C GLY A 47 -44.93 -33.39 24.91
N PHE A 48 -45.26 -34.23 23.95
CA PHE A 48 -45.08 -33.98 22.53
C PHE A 48 -46.26 -34.60 21.78
N PHE A 49 -46.69 -33.97 20.70
CA PHE A 49 -47.68 -34.55 19.80
C PHE A 49 -46.96 -35.23 18.65
N LEU A 50 -47.36 -36.46 18.36
CA LEU A 50 -46.92 -37.12 17.15
C LEU A 50 -47.69 -36.51 15.97
N SER A 51 -46.98 -36.18 14.90
CA SER A 51 -47.61 -35.73 13.66
C SER A 51 -48.29 -36.89 12.92
N GLU A 52 -47.96 -38.13 13.26
CA GLU A 52 -48.45 -39.36 12.62
C GLU A 52 -48.41 -40.54 13.60
N ASP A 53 -49.15 -41.60 13.28
CA ASP A 53 -49.15 -42.83 14.06
C ASP A 53 -47.77 -43.53 14.04
N VAL A 54 -47.45 -44.20 15.15
CA VAL A 54 -46.26 -45.04 15.35
C VAL A 54 -46.66 -46.42 15.84
N THR A 55 -45.90 -47.45 15.46
CA THR A 55 -46.20 -48.83 15.84
C THR A 55 -45.45 -49.22 17.12
N ALA A 56 -46.15 -49.64 18.16
CA ALA A 56 -45.48 -50.15 19.36
C ALA A 56 -44.77 -51.50 19.08
N PRO A 57 -43.64 -51.80 19.74
CA PRO A 57 -42.92 -50.98 20.71
C PRO A 57 -42.14 -49.83 20.06
N VAL A 58 -42.04 -48.71 20.77
CA VAL A 58 -41.26 -47.53 20.34
C VAL A 58 -40.10 -47.26 21.30
N ASN A 59 -38.99 -46.75 20.76
CA ASN A 59 -37.94 -46.10 21.54
C ASN A 59 -38.14 -44.58 21.46
N ILE A 60 -37.96 -43.89 22.58
CA ILE A 60 -38.07 -42.45 22.68
C ILE A 60 -36.74 -41.89 23.18
N TYR A 61 -36.13 -41.00 22.39
CA TYR A 61 -34.92 -40.26 22.73
C TYR A 61 -35.26 -38.79 22.93
N PHE A 62 -34.84 -38.21 24.05
CA PHE A 62 -35.00 -36.78 24.30
C PHE A 62 -33.70 -36.07 23.93
N VAL A 63 -33.80 -35.08 23.05
CA VAL A 63 -32.67 -34.29 22.57
C VAL A 63 -32.79 -32.88 23.12
N LYS A 64 -31.73 -32.43 23.78
CA LYS A 64 -31.53 -31.03 24.17
C LYS A 64 -30.40 -30.45 23.33
N LEU A 65 -30.69 -29.41 22.58
CA LEU A 65 -29.71 -28.62 21.87
C LEU A 65 -29.13 -27.61 22.84
N VAL A 66 -27.82 -27.65 23.01
CA VAL A 66 -27.08 -26.66 23.79
C VAL A 66 -26.24 -25.86 22.80
N HIS A 67 -26.56 -24.58 22.64
CA HIS A 67 -25.68 -23.65 21.96
C HIS A 67 -24.78 -23.01 23.02
N THR A 68 -23.49 -23.31 22.96
CA THR A 68 -22.47 -22.59 23.71
C THR A 68 -21.99 -21.43 22.84
N PRO A 69 -22.32 -20.17 23.18
CA PRO A 69 -21.76 -19.03 22.47
C PRO A 69 -20.24 -19.08 22.59
N LEU A 70 -19.54 -18.71 21.51
CA LEU A 70 -18.10 -18.65 21.52
C LEU A 70 -17.64 -17.55 22.49
N PRO A 71 -16.48 -17.73 23.17
CA PRO A 71 -15.86 -16.66 23.95
C PRO A 71 -15.64 -15.40 23.11
N THR A 72 -15.71 -14.24 23.76
CA THR A 72 -15.29 -12.97 23.16
C THR A 72 -13.94 -12.54 23.71
N HIS A 73 -13.14 -11.91 22.86
CA HIS A 73 -11.84 -11.37 23.20
C HIS A 73 -11.82 -9.86 22.94
N THR A 74 -11.40 -9.11 23.95
CA THR A 74 -11.24 -7.67 23.82
C THR A 74 -9.94 -7.35 23.09
N VAL A 75 -10.06 -6.61 22.00
CA VAL A 75 -8.96 -5.96 21.30
C VAL A 75 -8.92 -4.51 21.75
N THR A 76 -7.74 -4.03 22.16
CA THR A 76 -7.55 -2.64 22.59
C THR A 76 -6.58 -1.97 21.64
N ALA A 77 -6.96 -0.79 21.13
CA ALA A 77 -6.14 0.02 20.25
C ALA A 77 -5.79 1.35 20.93
N THR A 78 -4.51 1.69 20.93
CA THR A 78 -4.00 2.93 21.53
C THR A 78 -3.29 3.77 20.47
N ALA A 79 -3.68 5.04 20.36
CA ALA A 79 -3.05 6.01 19.48
C ALA A 79 -2.19 6.99 20.30
N GLY A 80 -0.96 7.24 19.85
CA GLY A 80 -0.15 8.36 20.33
C GLY A 80 -0.67 9.71 19.82
N THR A 81 -0.05 10.81 20.27
CA THR A 81 -0.36 12.16 19.76
C THR A 81 -0.05 12.29 18.26
N GLY A 82 -0.92 12.95 17.49
CA GLY A 82 -0.74 13.18 16.05
C GLY A 82 -1.52 12.21 15.15
N GLY A 83 -2.49 11.48 15.71
CA GLY A 83 -3.41 10.66 14.94
C GLY A 83 -4.38 9.87 15.81
N THR A 84 -5.11 8.96 15.19
CA THR A 84 -6.19 8.17 15.80
C THR A 84 -6.18 6.72 15.31
N ILE A 85 -6.78 5.82 16.09
CA ILE A 85 -7.13 4.45 15.67
C ILE A 85 -8.62 4.23 15.94
N THR A 86 -9.36 3.70 14.97
CA THR A 86 -10.79 3.38 15.08
C THR A 86 -11.06 1.92 14.67
N PRO A 87 -11.74 1.12 15.50
CA PRO A 87 -12.21 1.46 16.85
C PRO A 87 -11.08 1.51 17.88
N ALA A 88 -11.28 2.19 19.01
CA ALA A 88 -10.34 2.19 20.13
C ALA A 88 -10.39 0.88 20.94
N SER A 89 -11.54 0.19 20.90
CA SER A 89 -11.71 -1.15 21.46
C SER A 89 -12.81 -1.88 20.70
N ALA A 90 -12.65 -3.20 20.55
CA ALA A 90 -13.65 -4.08 19.98
C ALA A 90 -13.68 -5.40 20.76
N ASP A 91 -14.88 -5.91 21.06
CA ASP A 91 -15.07 -7.28 21.51
C ASP A 91 -15.32 -8.16 20.30
N VAL A 92 -14.43 -9.12 20.07
CA VAL A 92 -14.41 -9.96 18.87
C VAL A 92 -14.68 -11.39 19.27
N GLU A 93 -15.65 -12.04 18.61
CA GLU A 93 -15.94 -13.47 18.83
C GLU A 93 -14.75 -14.32 18.39
N GLU A 94 -14.43 -15.36 19.16
CA GLU A 94 -13.30 -16.25 18.89
C GLU A 94 -13.32 -16.79 17.45
N GLY A 95 -12.17 -16.70 16.76
CA GLY A 95 -11.97 -17.16 15.40
C GLY A 95 -12.42 -16.18 14.30
N THR A 96 -13.03 -15.05 14.65
CA THR A 96 -13.44 -14.02 13.68
C THR A 96 -12.35 -12.95 13.46
N SER A 97 -12.59 -12.04 12.52
CA SER A 97 -11.66 -10.95 12.15
C SER A 97 -12.28 -9.58 12.39
N CYS A 98 -11.43 -8.56 12.62
CA CYS A 98 -11.87 -7.18 12.83
C CYS A 98 -10.87 -6.19 12.20
N ASP A 99 -11.39 -5.10 11.64
CA ASP A 99 -10.58 -4.04 11.02
C ASP A 99 -10.34 -2.88 11.99
N PHE A 100 -9.13 -2.34 11.93
CA PHE A 100 -8.72 -1.12 12.61
C PHE A 100 -8.17 -0.12 11.59
N VAL A 101 -8.74 1.07 11.58
CA VAL A 101 -8.30 2.18 10.72
C VAL A 101 -7.41 3.10 11.53
N ILE A 102 -6.18 3.26 11.10
CA ILE A 102 -5.20 4.18 11.65
C ILE A 102 -5.14 5.40 10.73
N THR A 103 -5.30 6.59 11.31
CA THR A 103 -5.30 7.86 10.57
C THR A 103 -4.45 8.88 11.30
N ALA A 104 -3.39 9.34 10.64
CA ALA A 104 -2.59 10.45 11.12
C ALA A 104 -3.36 11.77 10.99
N ASP A 105 -3.16 12.68 11.94
CA ASP A 105 -3.69 14.03 11.84
C ASP A 105 -2.98 14.79 10.71
N SER A 106 -3.55 15.93 10.30
CA SER A 106 -2.90 16.81 9.32
C SER A 106 -1.51 17.23 9.82
N GLY A 107 -0.50 17.09 8.94
CA GLY A 107 0.90 17.37 9.28
C GLY A 107 1.58 16.25 10.09
N TYR A 108 1.01 15.04 10.11
CA TYR A 108 1.61 13.83 10.71
C TYR A 108 1.59 12.66 9.72
N VAL A 109 2.48 11.69 9.96
CA VAL A 109 2.46 10.36 9.36
C VAL A 109 2.57 9.30 10.46
N ILE A 110 2.12 8.09 10.17
CA ILE A 110 2.32 6.95 11.08
C ILE A 110 3.82 6.69 11.21
N ASP A 111 4.33 6.74 12.43
CA ASP A 111 5.74 6.44 12.72
C ASP A 111 5.94 4.94 12.89
N ALA A 112 5.12 4.32 13.74
CA ALA A 112 5.10 2.88 13.95
C ALA A 112 3.69 2.38 14.25
N LEU A 113 3.40 1.17 13.80
CA LEU A 113 2.24 0.39 14.20
C LEU A 113 2.73 -0.95 14.76
N THR A 114 2.23 -1.35 15.92
CA THR A 114 2.55 -2.63 16.56
C THR A 114 1.30 -3.37 16.99
N VAL A 115 1.35 -4.71 16.92
CA VAL A 115 0.29 -5.62 17.35
C VAL A 115 0.92 -6.66 18.26
N ASP A 116 0.48 -6.71 19.52
CA ASP A 116 1.12 -7.47 20.60
C ASP A 116 2.65 -7.25 20.67
N GLY A 117 3.07 -6.01 20.40
CA GLY A 117 4.49 -5.60 20.36
C GLY A 117 5.23 -5.95 19.06
N SER A 118 4.62 -6.65 18.12
CA SER A 118 5.20 -6.96 16.80
C SER A 118 4.92 -5.86 15.79
N ALA A 119 5.94 -5.40 15.06
CA ALA A 119 5.83 -4.27 14.14
C ALA A 119 5.12 -4.62 12.82
N VAL A 120 4.28 -3.70 12.34
CA VAL A 120 3.63 -3.75 11.03
C VAL A 120 4.30 -2.73 10.11
N ALA A 121 5.38 -3.14 9.44
CA ALA A 121 6.24 -2.23 8.66
C ALA A 121 5.51 -1.48 7.54
N ALA A 122 4.47 -2.08 6.95
CA ALA A 122 3.70 -1.47 5.87
C ALA A 122 2.90 -0.21 6.28
N ALA A 123 2.70 0.00 7.59
CA ALA A 123 1.99 1.16 8.11
C ALA A 123 2.91 2.38 8.27
N ALA A 124 4.23 2.22 8.31
CA ALA A 124 5.15 3.33 8.57
C ALA A 124 5.22 4.29 7.37
N GLY A 125 5.14 5.59 7.65
CA GLY A 125 5.33 6.67 6.66
C GLY A 125 4.11 7.03 5.83
N VAL A 126 2.95 6.40 6.05
CA VAL A 126 1.69 6.74 5.37
C VAL A 126 0.76 7.55 6.28
N ALA A 127 -0.13 8.35 5.68
CA ALA A 127 -1.12 9.15 6.40
C ALA A 127 -2.30 8.31 6.93
N SER A 128 -2.60 7.18 6.30
CA SER A 128 -3.63 6.26 6.76
C SER A 128 -3.30 4.82 6.40
N TYR A 129 -3.63 3.90 7.29
CA TYR A 129 -3.44 2.47 7.11
C TYR A 129 -4.62 1.70 7.74
N THR A 130 -5.13 0.69 7.04
CA THR A 130 -6.13 -0.24 7.60
C THR A 130 -5.43 -1.54 7.95
N TYR A 131 -5.54 -1.96 9.20
CA TYR A 131 -5.05 -3.24 9.68
C TYR A 131 -6.21 -4.19 9.96
N THR A 132 -6.23 -5.33 9.28
CA THR A 132 -7.17 -6.42 9.54
C THR A 132 -6.53 -7.41 10.51
N LEU A 133 -7.11 -7.53 11.70
CA LEU A 133 -6.75 -8.55 12.68
C LEU A 133 -7.57 -9.80 12.38
N GLU A 134 -6.91 -10.86 11.93
CA GLU A 134 -7.55 -12.12 11.57
C GLU A 134 -7.51 -13.14 12.71
N ASN A 135 -8.54 -13.98 12.79
CA ASN A 135 -8.58 -15.16 13.66
C ASN A 135 -8.24 -14.87 15.13
N VAL A 136 -9.05 -14.02 15.76
CA VAL A 136 -8.83 -13.61 17.16
C VAL A 136 -9.09 -14.79 18.11
N THR A 137 -8.08 -15.18 18.89
CA THR A 137 -8.14 -16.32 19.84
C THR A 137 -7.75 -15.93 21.28
N LYS A 138 -7.44 -14.65 21.49
CA LYS A 138 -7.09 -14.06 22.78
C LYS A 138 -7.24 -12.55 22.70
N ALA A 139 -7.12 -11.87 23.83
CA ALA A 139 -6.99 -10.42 23.85
C ALA A 139 -5.75 -9.96 23.07
N VAL A 140 -5.89 -8.86 22.33
CA VAL A 140 -4.84 -8.30 21.47
C VAL A 140 -4.68 -6.81 21.76
N SER A 141 -3.43 -6.32 21.76
CA SER A 141 -3.11 -4.91 21.90
C SER A 141 -2.55 -4.35 20.59
N ILE A 142 -3.16 -3.31 20.06
CA ILE A 142 -2.69 -2.55 18.90
C ILE A 142 -2.21 -1.19 19.39
N SER A 143 -1.03 -0.75 18.95
CA SER A 143 -0.48 0.56 19.31
C SER A 143 0.11 1.26 18.10
N ALA A 144 -0.30 2.51 17.86
CA ALA A 144 0.25 3.36 16.82
C ALA A 144 0.90 4.62 17.41
N THR A 145 2.06 4.99 16.91
CA THR A 145 2.70 6.28 17.17
C THR A 145 2.76 7.08 15.89
N PHE A 146 2.81 8.41 16.04
CA PHE A 146 2.87 9.34 14.93
C PHE A 146 4.05 10.27 15.10
N LYS A 147 4.60 10.69 13.98
CA LYS A 147 5.60 11.76 13.92
C LYS A 147 5.09 12.84 13.01
N LYS A 148 5.53 14.07 13.25
CA LYS A 148 5.23 15.16 12.32
C LYS A 148 5.67 14.75 10.92
N SER A 149 4.78 14.91 9.97
CA SER A 149 5.14 15.03 8.58
C SER A 149 6.00 16.28 8.48
N ILE A 150 7.21 16.13 7.99
CA ILE A 150 7.96 17.27 7.48
C ILE A 150 7.18 17.69 6.23
N GLU A 151 6.58 18.88 6.22
CA GLU A 151 6.07 19.51 4.98
C GLU A 151 7.23 19.48 3.99
N PRO A 152 7.25 18.55 3.03
CA PRO A 152 8.51 18.05 2.54
C PRO A 152 9.08 19.03 1.55
N GLY A 153 10.18 19.61 1.98
CA GLY A 153 10.95 20.55 1.25
C GLY A 153 10.75 22.00 1.63
N LYS A 154 9.82 22.39 2.52
CA LYS A 154 9.85 23.77 3.08
C LYS A 154 11.04 24.00 4.00
N GLU A 155 11.53 22.94 4.63
CA GLU A 155 12.77 22.94 5.43
C GLU A 155 14.04 23.07 4.58
N ASN A 156 13.94 22.80 3.27
CA ASN A 156 15.05 22.87 2.32
C ASN A 156 14.91 24.04 1.33
N VAL A 157 13.68 24.40 0.96
CA VAL A 157 13.30 25.36 -0.08
C VAL A 157 12.22 26.29 0.47
N SER A 158 12.48 27.59 0.56
CA SER A 158 11.51 28.57 1.06
C SER A 158 10.56 29.09 -0.01
N GLU A 159 11.07 29.21 -1.24
CA GLU A 159 10.37 29.86 -2.35
C GLU A 159 10.77 29.20 -3.65
N ILE A 160 9.83 29.16 -4.60
CA ILE A 160 10.07 28.66 -5.95
C ILE A 160 9.53 29.70 -6.93
N GLY A 161 10.41 30.22 -7.78
CA GLY A 161 10.05 31.15 -8.85
C GLY A 161 9.99 30.42 -10.18
N ALA A 162 8.97 30.70 -10.99
CA ALA A 162 8.90 30.31 -12.38
C ALA A 162 9.03 31.54 -13.28
N SER A 163 9.87 31.45 -14.31
CA SER A 163 10.10 32.55 -15.24
C SER A 163 10.33 32.02 -16.66
N GLY A 164 9.98 32.81 -17.66
CA GLY A 164 10.11 32.44 -19.08
C GLY A 164 9.33 33.41 -19.94
N GLU A 165 9.77 33.62 -21.17
CA GLU A 165 9.05 34.49 -22.11
C GLU A 165 7.68 33.86 -22.43
N GLY A 166 6.61 34.62 -22.22
CA GLY A 166 5.25 34.14 -22.46
C GLY A 166 4.75 33.10 -21.44
N VAL A 167 5.47 32.88 -20.34
CA VAL A 167 5.11 31.92 -19.28
C VAL A 167 4.51 32.67 -18.08
N THR A 168 3.38 32.20 -17.57
CA THR A 168 2.79 32.67 -16.32
C THR A 168 2.46 31.47 -15.44
N ALA A 169 3.03 31.41 -14.24
CA ALA A 169 2.79 30.34 -13.29
C ALA A 169 2.04 30.85 -12.06
N ALA A 170 1.15 30.01 -11.53
CA ALA A 170 0.53 30.22 -10.23
C ALA A 170 1.55 30.02 -9.10
N GLU A 171 1.17 30.41 -7.89
CA GLU A 171 2.00 30.17 -6.70
C GLU A 171 2.21 28.65 -6.51
N PRO A 172 3.46 28.18 -6.39
CA PRO A 172 3.75 26.77 -6.19
C PRO A 172 3.18 26.25 -4.87
N VAL A 173 2.55 25.07 -4.92
CA VAL A 173 2.00 24.41 -3.72
C VAL A 173 2.90 23.23 -3.37
N PHE A 174 3.46 23.22 -2.16
CA PHE A 174 4.26 22.10 -1.67
C PHE A 174 3.40 20.83 -1.51
N VAL A 175 3.99 19.69 -1.87
CA VAL A 175 3.35 18.37 -1.87
C VAL A 175 4.05 17.48 -0.85
N GLU A 176 3.25 16.75 -0.06
CA GLU A 176 3.74 15.82 0.95
C GLU A 176 4.54 14.65 0.34
N ALA A 177 5.58 14.15 1.02
CA ALA A 177 6.52 13.16 0.49
C ALA A 177 5.90 11.77 0.60
N SER A 178 4.97 11.62 1.54
CA SER A 178 4.07 10.49 1.65
C SER A 178 2.90 10.56 0.66
N ASP A 179 2.76 11.64 -0.12
CA ASP A 179 1.71 11.70 -1.14
C ASP A 179 1.94 10.61 -2.19
N LYS A 180 0.84 10.00 -2.67
CA LYS A 180 0.88 8.96 -3.69
C LYS A 180 1.55 9.43 -4.97
N ILE A 181 1.46 10.72 -5.30
CA ILE A 181 2.18 11.27 -6.44
C ILE A 181 3.69 11.21 -6.21
N VAL A 182 4.20 11.62 -5.04
CA VAL A 182 5.64 11.55 -4.76
C VAL A 182 6.11 10.09 -4.72
N ALA A 183 5.30 9.18 -4.17
CA ALA A 183 5.60 7.75 -4.19
C ALA A 183 5.77 7.18 -5.62
N SER A 184 5.02 7.69 -6.61
CA SER A 184 5.16 7.25 -8.00
C SER A 184 6.45 7.74 -8.67
N PHE A 185 6.93 8.93 -8.31
CA PHE A 185 8.24 9.46 -8.72
C PHE A 185 9.39 8.73 -8.02
N ASP A 186 9.24 8.45 -6.72
CA ASP A 186 10.20 7.69 -5.92
C ASP A 186 10.49 6.31 -6.48
N ALA A 187 9.46 5.64 -7.00
CA ALA A 187 9.60 4.35 -7.68
C ALA A 187 10.39 4.41 -9.00
N GLN A 188 10.57 5.60 -9.59
CA GLN A 188 11.44 5.79 -10.76
C GLN A 188 12.88 6.12 -10.38
N ALA A 189 13.10 6.58 -9.14
CA ALA A 189 14.38 7.11 -8.66
C ALA A 189 15.24 6.08 -7.91
N ASP A 190 14.97 4.79 -8.08
CA ASP A 190 15.58 3.67 -7.35
C ASP A 190 16.73 2.99 -8.12
N ASN A 191 17.21 3.62 -9.21
CA ASN A 191 18.22 3.11 -10.13
C ASN A 191 17.78 1.89 -10.97
N SER A 192 16.48 1.57 -11.01
CA SER A 192 15.96 0.42 -11.78
C SER A 192 15.43 0.77 -13.17
N LYS A 193 15.14 2.05 -13.43
CA LYS A 193 14.54 2.54 -14.67
C LYS A 193 15.51 3.42 -15.46
N GLU A 194 15.44 3.28 -16.78
CA GLU A 194 16.06 4.21 -17.71
C GLU A 194 15.13 5.41 -17.91
N LEU A 195 15.66 6.61 -17.65
CA LEU A 195 14.94 7.87 -17.77
C LEU A 195 15.69 8.80 -18.72
N PRO A 196 15.00 9.54 -19.60
CA PRO A 196 15.63 10.56 -20.42
C PRO A 196 16.19 11.68 -19.54
N LEU A 197 17.47 11.99 -19.71
CA LEU A 197 18.09 13.19 -19.13
C LEU A 197 17.87 14.36 -20.10
N VAL A 198 16.99 15.27 -19.74
CA VAL A 198 16.63 16.43 -20.56
C VAL A 198 17.57 17.58 -20.25
N LYS A 199 18.23 18.09 -21.28
CA LYS A 199 19.12 19.25 -21.21
C LYS A 199 18.32 20.56 -21.24
N ALA A 200 18.97 21.67 -20.88
CA ALA A 200 18.35 22.99 -20.88
C ALA A 200 17.84 23.45 -22.27
N ASP A 201 18.39 22.90 -23.36
CA ASP A 201 17.92 23.15 -24.73
C ASP A 201 16.67 22.35 -25.12
N GLY A 202 16.21 21.44 -24.26
CA GLY A 202 15.05 20.56 -24.46
C GLY A 202 15.36 19.23 -25.13
N THR A 203 16.62 18.95 -25.46
CA THR A 203 17.05 17.67 -26.06
C THR A 203 17.32 16.61 -25.00
N SER A 204 17.19 15.34 -25.38
CA SER A 204 17.50 14.18 -24.51
C SER A 204 18.24 13.10 -25.33
N ASP A 205 19.54 13.28 -25.51
CA ASP A 205 20.36 12.36 -26.31
C ASP A 205 20.79 11.10 -25.56
N GLN A 206 20.49 11.03 -24.26
CA GLN A 206 20.94 9.96 -23.36
C GLN A 206 19.84 9.59 -22.37
N ASN A 207 19.72 8.28 -22.12
CA ASN A 207 18.99 7.75 -20.98
C ASN A 207 19.96 7.48 -19.84
N VAL A 208 19.50 7.76 -18.63
CA VAL A 208 20.24 7.52 -17.39
C VAL A 208 19.44 6.62 -16.46
N THR A 209 20.12 5.83 -15.64
CA THR A 209 19.52 5.32 -14.41
C THR A 209 19.77 6.36 -13.31
N PHE A 210 18.72 6.71 -12.56
CA PHE A 210 18.81 7.70 -11.49
C PHE A 210 18.71 7.01 -10.14
N LYS A 211 19.71 7.23 -9.29
CA LYS A 211 19.72 6.81 -7.89
C LYS A 211 19.52 8.02 -6.99
N LYS A 212 18.36 8.16 -6.37
CA LYS A 212 18.15 9.19 -5.35
C LYS A 212 19.02 8.91 -4.12
N GLU A 213 19.54 9.98 -3.55
CA GLU A 213 20.24 9.98 -2.26
C GLU A 213 19.35 10.58 -1.17
N ALA A 214 18.78 11.76 -1.42
CA ALA A 214 17.87 12.42 -0.51
C ALA A 214 16.77 13.16 -1.28
N PHE A 215 15.59 13.20 -0.69
CA PHE A 215 14.49 14.04 -1.16
C PHE A 215 14.75 15.50 -0.76
N VAL A 216 14.48 16.44 -1.67
CA VAL A 216 14.68 17.88 -1.43
C VAL A 216 13.34 18.60 -1.28
N CYS A 217 12.46 18.52 -2.27
CA CYS A 217 11.11 19.09 -2.23
C CYS A 217 10.22 18.48 -3.31
N ALA A 218 8.89 18.57 -3.15
CA ALA A 218 7.92 18.30 -4.20
C ALA A 218 6.95 19.47 -4.28
N VAL A 219 6.70 19.98 -5.48
CA VAL A 219 5.75 21.07 -5.68
C VAL A 219 4.83 20.82 -6.85
N LYS A 220 3.56 21.16 -6.65
CA LYS A 220 2.56 21.25 -7.69
C LYS A 220 2.55 22.67 -8.24
N LEU A 221 2.53 22.78 -9.56
CA LEU A 221 2.60 24.06 -10.27
C LEU A 221 1.62 24.08 -11.44
N ASP A 222 0.80 25.13 -11.47
CA ASP A 222 -0.04 25.48 -12.61
C ASP A 222 0.67 26.51 -13.47
N VAL A 223 0.80 26.25 -14.76
CA VAL A 223 1.49 27.11 -15.72
C VAL A 223 0.62 27.30 -16.95
N THR A 224 0.53 28.56 -17.37
CA THR A 224 -0.01 28.97 -18.66
C THR A 224 1.13 29.51 -19.52
N HIS A 225 1.05 29.27 -20.83
CA HIS A 225 2.06 29.71 -21.77
C HIS A 225 1.43 30.22 -23.07
N THR A 226 2.02 31.25 -23.68
CA THR A 226 1.60 31.74 -25.00
C THR A 226 2.28 31.00 -26.15
N ASP A 227 3.42 30.38 -25.89
CA ASP A 227 4.16 29.52 -26.83
C ASP A 227 4.53 28.20 -26.14
N ALA A 228 4.00 27.09 -26.64
CA ALA A 228 4.28 25.77 -26.09
C ALA A 228 5.75 25.37 -26.24
N ALA A 229 6.47 25.91 -27.23
CA ALA A 229 7.88 25.62 -27.49
C ALA A 229 8.86 26.44 -26.62
N ALA A 230 8.33 27.41 -25.86
CA ALA A 230 9.13 28.27 -25.00
C ALA A 230 9.84 27.48 -23.89
N ALA A 231 10.88 28.11 -23.33
CA ALA A 231 11.57 27.61 -22.16
C ALA A 231 10.99 28.25 -20.88
N MET A 232 10.82 27.44 -19.85
CA MET A 232 10.53 27.91 -18.50
C MET A 232 11.70 27.57 -17.58
N THR A 233 12.15 28.53 -16.79
CA THR A 233 13.14 28.33 -15.73
C THR A 233 12.46 28.31 -14.37
N LEU A 234 12.67 27.24 -13.62
CA LEU A 234 12.31 27.12 -12.21
C LEU A 234 13.52 27.41 -11.34
N ALA A 235 13.38 28.32 -10.38
CA ALA A 235 14.41 28.73 -9.45
C ALA A 235 13.96 28.42 -8.02
N PHE A 236 14.69 27.55 -7.32
CA PHE A 236 14.39 27.11 -5.95
C PHE A 236 15.31 27.86 -4.99
N SER A 237 14.74 28.70 -4.12
CA SER A 237 15.46 29.42 -3.07
C SER A 237 15.61 28.52 -1.85
N PRO A 238 16.80 28.42 -1.22
CA PRO A 238 16.96 27.59 -0.03
C PRO A 238 16.09 28.12 1.13
N ALA A 239 15.74 27.25 2.07
CA ALA A 239 15.05 27.66 3.29
C ALA A 239 15.89 28.69 4.07
N LYS A 240 15.22 29.48 4.93
CA LYS A 240 15.90 30.49 5.76
C LYS A 240 17.03 29.84 6.56
N ASP A 241 18.20 30.47 6.55
CA ASP A 241 19.42 30.01 7.23
C ASP A 241 19.97 28.66 6.72
N LYS A 242 19.58 28.25 5.50
CA LYS A 242 20.09 27.05 4.81
C LYS A 242 20.79 27.42 3.50
N THR A 243 21.59 26.49 3.00
CA THR A 243 22.25 26.55 1.69
C THR A 243 22.22 25.18 1.03
N PHE A 244 22.12 25.14 -0.29
CA PHE A 244 22.36 23.90 -1.04
C PHE A 244 23.83 23.50 -0.96
N ASP A 245 24.09 22.20 -0.88
CA ASP A 245 25.44 21.65 -0.79
C ASP A 245 26.11 21.68 -2.17
N ALA A 246 27.21 22.42 -2.29
CA ALA A 246 27.94 22.58 -3.54
C ALA A 246 28.58 21.28 -4.06
N ALA A 247 28.80 20.29 -3.19
CA ALA A 247 29.33 18.98 -3.58
C ALA A 247 28.25 18.02 -4.10
N LYS A 248 26.97 18.30 -3.80
CA LYS A 248 25.85 17.48 -4.22
C LYS A 248 25.34 17.89 -5.60
N LYS A 249 24.86 16.88 -6.34
CA LYS A 249 24.11 17.08 -7.57
C LYS A 249 22.62 17.01 -7.27
N TYR A 250 21.88 17.92 -7.90
CA TYR A 250 20.46 18.09 -7.73
C TYR A 250 19.76 17.81 -9.05
N TYR A 251 18.67 17.04 -8.98
CA TYR A 251 17.90 16.65 -10.15
C TYR A 251 16.42 16.85 -9.85
N ALA A 252 15.70 17.46 -10.78
CA ALA A 252 14.25 17.42 -10.73
C ALA A 252 13.76 16.33 -11.67
N MET A 253 12.66 15.69 -11.26
CA MET A 253 11.93 14.75 -12.07
C MET A 253 10.55 15.35 -12.36
N ILE A 254 10.10 15.22 -13.61
CA ILE A 254 8.80 15.72 -14.08
C ILE A 254 8.20 14.68 -15.02
N LEU A 255 6.88 14.45 -14.89
CA LEU A 255 6.14 13.64 -15.87
C LEU A 255 5.94 14.46 -17.16
N ASN A 256 6.46 13.98 -18.29
CA ASN A 256 6.13 14.54 -19.60
C ASN A 256 4.67 14.20 -19.92
N LYS A 257 3.81 15.22 -20.01
CA LYS A 257 2.37 15.08 -20.19
C LYS A 257 2.00 14.60 -21.59
N LYS A 258 2.87 14.82 -22.58
CA LYS A 258 2.66 14.39 -23.96
C LYS A 258 3.00 12.92 -24.18
N THR A 259 4.07 12.42 -23.55
CA THR A 259 4.51 11.02 -23.72
C THR A 259 4.04 10.11 -22.59
N GLY A 260 3.67 10.65 -21.43
CA GLY A 260 3.35 9.88 -20.23
C GLY A 260 4.58 9.28 -19.53
N ALA A 261 5.79 9.68 -19.92
CA ALA A 261 7.04 9.19 -19.34
C ALA A 261 7.68 10.21 -18.38
N TYR A 262 8.34 9.73 -17.34
CA TYR A 262 9.13 10.59 -16.44
C TYR A 262 10.44 11.01 -17.11
N ALA A 263 10.84 12.25 -16.89
CA ALA A 263 12.10 12.80 -17.35
C ALA A 263 12.88 13.41 -16.18
N ILE A 264 14.21 13.34 -16.26
CA ILE A 264 15.13 13.93 -15.29
C ILE A 264 15.73 15.20 -15.89
N PHE A 265 15.89 16.21 -15.05
CA PHE A 265 16.50 17.50 -15.37
C PHE A 265 17.58 17.81 -14.34
N GLU A 266 18.80 18.10 -14.78
CA GLU A 266 19.86 18.56 -13.87
C GLU A 266 19.58 20.00 -13.42
N CYS A 267 19.61 20.23 -12.12
CA CYS A 267 19.46 21.55 -11.53
C CYS A 267 20.83 22.21 -11.38
N ALA A 268 21.07 23.29 -12.10
CA ALA A 268 22.27 24.10 -11.99
C ALA A 268 22.25 24.94 -10.71
N GLN A 269 23.31 24.85 -9.90
CA GLN A 269 23.49 25.72 -8.74
C GLN A 269 24.03 27.08 -9.21
N ALA A 270 23.30 28.17 -8.98
CA ALA A 270 23.73 29.52 -9.29
C ALA A 270 23.15 30.52 -8.29
N ASN A 271 23.98 31.47 -7.82
CA ASN A 271 23.59 32.49 -6.84
C ASN A 271 22.93 31.91 -5.56
N GLY A 272 23.40 30.75 -5.10
CA GLY A 272 22.85 30.06 -3.92
C GLY A 272 21.48 29.41 -4.14
N LYS A 273 20.97 29.39 -5.38
CA LYS A 273 19.71 28.76 -5.77
C LYS A 273 19.94 27.56 -6.68
N LEU A 274 18.96 26.67 -6.75
CA LEU A 274 18.89 25.67 -7.81
C LEU A 274 18.08 26.24 -8.97
N ASN A 275 18.57 26.10 -10.19
CA ASN A 275 17.89 26.55 -11.40
C ASN A 275 17.76 25.39 -12.38
N MET A 276 16.58 25.22 -12.95
CA MET A 276 16.31 24.20 -13.96
C MET A 276 15.52 24.81 -15.09
N THR A 277 15.89 24.48 -16.32
CA THR A 277 15.13 24.87 -17.51
C THR A 277 14.33 23.68 -18.03
N VAL A 278 13.05 23.92 -18.30
CA VAL A 278 12.15 22.97 -18.96
C VAL A 278 11.77 23.54 -20.32
N ARG A 279 12.05 22.76 -21.37
CA ARG A 279 11.74 23.09 -22.76
C ARG A 279 11.42 21.80 -23.52
N PRO A 280 10.39 21.78 -24.38
CA PRO A 280 9.34 22.80 -24.53
C PRO A 280 8.39 22.80 -23.33
N VAL A 281 8.00 23.97 -22.81
CA VAL A 281 7.14 24.08 -21.61
C VAL A 281 5.80 23.35 -21.75
N GLY A 282 5.22 23.35 -22.96
CA GLY A 282 3.91 22.73 -23.22
C GLY A 282 3.90 21.20 -23.20
N ASP A 283 5.07 20.54 -23.31
CA ASP A 283 5.13 19.08 -23.17
C ASP A 283 5.05 18.65 -21.69
N TYR A 284 5.28 19.57 -20.75
CA TYR A 284 5.37 19.27 -19.32
C TYR A 284 4.31 19.97 -18.48
N PHE A 285 3.91 21.20 -18.81
CA PHE A 285 3.10 22.01 -17.90
C PHE A 285 1.76 22.48 -18.49
N SER A 286 0.71 22.11 -17.77
CA SER A 286 -0.55 22.84 -17.61
C SER A 286 -0.81 22.90 -16.11
N GLU A 287 -1.06 21.73 -15.51
CA GLU A 287 -0.88 21.42 -14.08
C GLU A 287 0.08 20.23 -13.97
N ASN A 288 1.17 20.37 -13.21
CA ASN A 288 2.10 19.25 -13.00
C ASN A 288 2.83 19.31 -11.65
N THR A 289 3.40 18.17 -11.25
CA THR A 289 4.26 18.05 -10.07
C THR A 289 5.73 17.98 -10.49
N VAL A 290 6.56 18.74 -9.77
CA VAL A 290 8.02 18.72 -9.89
C VAL A 290 8.57 18.17 -8.59
N VAL A 291 9.36 17.09 -8.66
CA VAL A 291 10.01 16.51 -7.48
C VAL A 291 11.52 16.65 -7.61
N VAL A 292 12.16 17.24 -6.61
CA VAL A 292 13.60 17.50 -6.58
C VAL A 292 14.28 16.57 -5.58
N TYR A 293 15.39 16.00 -6.01
CA TYR A 293 16.23 15.09 -5.23
C TYR A 293 17.70 15.53 -5.29
N THR A 294 18.48 15.15 -4.28
CA THR A 294 19.91 14.90 -4.50
C THR A 294 20.08 13.47 -5.00
N GLY A 295 21.06 13.23 -5.86
CA GLY A 295 21.32 11.89 -6.35
C GLY A 295 22.40 11.81 -7.42
N THR A 296 22.48 10.65 -8.04
CA THR A 296 23.42 10.39 -9.15
C THR A 296 22.67 9.87 -10.37
N ALA A 297 22.89 10.51 -11.51
CA ALA A 297 22.46 10.02 -12.82
C ALA A 297 23.64 9.35 -13.53
N THR A 298 23.47 8.08 -13.91
CA THR A 298 24.50 7.28 -14.59
C THR A 298 23.97 6.86 -15.96
N ASN A 299 24.78 6.96 -17.01
CA ASN A 299 24.37 6.55 -18.35
C ASN A 299 23.91 5.08 -18.38
N ALA A 300 22.78 4.83 -19.04
CA ALA A 300 22.16 3.51 -19.09
C ALA A 300 22.92 2.47 -19.97
N GLY A 301 24.06 2.85 -20.56
CA GLY A 301 24.98 1.93 -21.22
C GLY A 301 26.21 1.72 -20.35
N GLY A 302 26.45 0.48 -19.92
CA GLY A 302 27.71 0.15 -19.23
C GLY A 302 28.89 0.45 -20.14
N ASP A 303 29.80 1.30 -19.68
CA ASP A 303 31.13 1.40 -20.25
C ASP A 303 31.81 0.03 -20.07
N THR A 304 31.98 -0.72 -21.15
CA THR A 304 33.12 -1.63 -21.20
C THR A 304 34.36 -0.75 -21.08
N PRO A 305 35.29 -1.01 -20.14
CA PRO A 305 36.45 -0.16 -19.99
C PRO A 305 37.33 -0.32 -21.24
N SER A 306 37.27 0.66 -22.13
CA SER A 306 38.23 0.82 -23.21
C SER A 306 39.52 1.36 -22.58
N THR A 307 40.44 0.43 -22.32
CA THR A 307 41.82 0.72 -21.98
C THR A 307 42.43 1.62 -23.06
N GLY A 308 42.84 2.82 -22.66
CA GLY A 308 43.45 3.80 -23.55
C GLY A 308 44.72 3.30 -24.24
N GLY A 309 44.91 3.77 -25.46
CA GLY A 309 46.15 3.66 -26.23
C GLY A 309 46.03 4.55 -27.47
N GLY A 310 46.76 5.65 -27.48
CA GLY A 310 46.51 6.81 -28.35
C GLY A 310 47.06 6.74 -29.77
N GLY A 311 46.69 7.80 -30.52
CA GLY A 311 47.51 8.42 -31.56
C GLY A 311 47.53 7.75 -32.94
N GLY A 312 47.04 8.48 -33.95
CA GLY A 312 47.54 8.33 -35.32
C GLY A 312 46.47 8.41 -36.39
N CYS A 313 46.44 9.53 -37.11
CA CYS A 313 45.82 9.63 -38.43
C CYS A 313 46.43 8.59 -39.38
N ASN A 314 45.62 7.85 -40.14
CA ASN A 314 45.79 7.77 -41.60
C ASN A 314 44.63 7.07 -42.32
N ALA A 315 44.40 7.57 -43.53
CA ALA A 315 43.49 7.09 -44.54
C ALA A 315 43.76 5.64 -44.98
N GLY A 316 42.71 4.94 -45.42
CA GLY A 316 42.87 3.64 -46.07
C GLY A 316 41.54 2.93 -46.32
N MET A 317 41.02 3.13 -47.53
CA MET A 317 40.01 2.30 -48.19
C MET A 317 40.34 0.80 -48.18
N ALA A 318 39.30 -0.01 -48.47
CA ALA A 318 39.30 -1.43 -48.86
C ALA A 318 39.02 -2.43 -47.70
N ALA A 319 38.18 -3.45 -47.85
CA ALA A 319 37.31 -3.89 -48.93
C ALA A 319 36.31 -4.91 -48.35
N LEU A 320 35.16 -5.03 -49.03
CA LEU A 320 34.26 -6.18 -49.00
C LEU A 320 35.01 -7.51 -49.21
N ALA A 321 34.58 -8.57 -48.50
CA ALA A 321 34.27 -9.92 -49.03
C ALA A 321 33.92 -10.84 -47.84
N LEU A 322 32.68 -11.27 -47.60
CA LEU A 322 31.84 -12.25 -48.31
C LEU A 322 32.39 -13.71 -48.26
N LEU A 323 31.65 -14.53 -47.50
CA LEU A 323 31.44 -16.00 -47.56
C LEU A 323 32.61 -17.01 -47.54
N ALA A 324 32.52 -17.87 -46.50
CA ALA A 324 32.37 -19.33 -46.57
C ALA A 324 33.56 -20.29 -46.82
N LEU A 325 33.38 -21.48 -46.22
CA LEU A 325 33.97 -22.80 -46.49
C LEU A 325 35.22 -23.24 -45.70
N VAL A 326 34.96 -24.02 -44.65
CA VAL A 326 35.68 -25.25 -44.25
C VAL A 326 35.58 -26.25 -45.44
N PRO A 327 36.60 -27.07 -45.82
CA PRO A 327 37.08 -28.15 -44.93
C PRO A 327 38.53 -28.64 -45.05
N LEU A 328 38.88 -29.45 -44.04
CA LEU A 328 39.77 -30.61 -44.04
C LEU A 328 40.99 -30.61 -45.00
N ALA A 329 42.18 -30.77 -44.43
CA ALA A 329 42.88 -32.06 -44.41
C ALA A 329 44.41 -31.89 -44.33
N LEU A 330 45.03 -32.72 -43.49
CA LEU A 330 46.36 -33.31 -43.67
C LEU A 330 47.56 -32.34 -43.58
N ARG A 331 48.73 -32.67 -43.04
CA ARG A 331 49.29 -33.82 -42.32
C ARG A 331 50.76 -33.46 -42.14
N ARG A 332 51.31 -33.73 -40.95
CA ARG A 332 52.64 -34.32 -40.68
C ARG A 332 53.47 -33.54 -39.65
N LYS A 333 53.60 -34.19 -38.49
CA LYS A 333 54.82 -34.38 -37.68
C LYS A 333 56.09 -34.08 -38.49
N LYS A 334 57.06 -33.36 -37.97
CA LYS A 334 57.90 -33.70 -36.81
C LYS A 334 58.70 -32.48 -36.42
#